data_AF-A0A3D4PCL6-F1
#
_entry.id   AF-A0A3D4PCL6-F1
#
_cell.length_a   1.000
_cell.length_b   1.000
_cell.length_c   1.000
_cell.angle_alpha   90.00
_cell.angle_beta   90.00
_cell.angle_gamma   90.00
#
_symmetry.space_group_name_H-M   'P 1'
#
loop_
_entity.id
_entity.type
_entity.pdbx_description
1 polymer ?
#
loop_
_entity_poly.entity_id
_entity_poly.type
_entity_poly.pdbx_seq_one_letter_code
_entity_poly.pdbx_strand_id
1 'polypeptide(L)'
;MYSTGKIGLFVNGEFKGSSPVMKPPMQFDTLRLGPQFKDVNFQGIVDEVRLSRVARYTEDFQPDERFEPDDKTVVLYHFDEGTGDIAKDSSGNGHHGKIIGAKWVKLP
;
A
#
# COMPACT_ATOMS: atom_id res chain seq x y z
N MET A 1 -8.27 7.11 2.38
CA MET A 1 -9.70 7.53 2.37
C MET A 1 -9.90 8.60 1.31
N TYR A 2 -11.10 8.73 0.75
CA TYR A 2 -11.38 9.61 -0.40
C TYR A 2 -11.57 11.07 0.06
N SER A 3 -10.90 12.04 -0.59
CA SER A 3 -10.98 13.46 -0.19
C SER A 3 -12.25 14.17 -0.69
N THR A 4 -12.88 13.69 -1.75
CA THR A 4 -13.96 14.41 -2.47
C THR A 4 -15.03 13.49 -3.05
N GLY A 5 -15.15 12.25 -2.54
CA GLY A 5 -15.97 11.22 -3.18
C GLY A 5 -15.37 10.72 -4.51
N LYS A 6 -14.08 10.93 -4.73
CA LYS A 6 -13.32 10.45 -5.88
C LYS A 6 -12.11 9.61 -5.44
N ILE A 7 -11.67 8.72 -6.32
CA ILE A 7 -10.39 8.00 -6.25
C ILE A 7 -9.47 8.64 -7.27
N GLY A 8 -8.30 9.12 -6.84
CA GLY A 8 -7.24 9.61 -7.72
C GLY A 8 -6.12 8.58 -7.86
N LEU A 9 -5.52 8.50 -9.05
CA LEU A 9 -4.31 7.72 -9.30
C LEU A 9 -3.15 8.67 -9.60
N PHE A 10 -2.04 8.45 -8.92
CA PHE A 10 -0.78 9.13 -9.16
C PHE A 10 0.29 8.08 -9.49
N VAL A 11 1.14 8.37 -10.46
CA VAL A 11 2.28 7.52 -10.84
C VAL A 11 3.51 8.39 -10.87
N ASN A 12 4.56 8.00 -10.13
CA ASN A 12 5.77 8.79 -9.96
C ASN A 12 5.51 10.23 -9.47
N GLY A 13 4.48 10.42 -8.63
CA GLY A 13 4.11 11.73 -8.11
C GLY A 13 3.18 12.55 -9.00
N GLU A 14 2.97 12.15 -10.26
CA GLU A 14 2.15 12.90 -11.22
C GLU A 14 0.72 12.33 -11.28
N PHE A 15 -0.28 13.21 -11.27
CA PHE A 15 -1.69 12.86 -11.36
C PHE A 15 -2.04 12.28 -12.73
N LYS A 16 -2.63 11.08 -12.74
CA LYS A 16 -3.01 10.37 -13.97
C LYS A 16 -4.51 10.36 -14.23
N GLY A 17 -5.33 10.65 -13.22
CA GLY A 17 -6.77 10.73 -13.38
C GLY A 17 -7.52 10.40 -12.11
N SER A 18 -8.84 10.61 -12.18
CA SER A 18 -9.74 10.28 -11.08
C SER A 18 -11.08 9.76 -11.56
N SER A 19 -11.71 8.97 -10.70
CA SER A 19 -13.08 8.46 -10.89
C SER A 19 -13.92 8.73 -9.65
N PRO A 20 -15.23 8.99 -9.79
CA PRO A 20 -16.12 9.07 -8.64
C PRO A 20 -16.22 7.71 -7.93
N VAL A 21 -16.37 7.74 -6.61
CA VAL A 21 -16.70 6.59 -5.79
C VAL A 21 -18.20 6.33 -5.95
N MET A 22 -18.55 5.42 -6.85
CA MET A 22 -19.95 5.17 -7.20
C MET A 22 -20.70 4.22 -6.25
N LYS A 23 -19.96 3.42 -5.47
CA LYS A 23 -20.50 2.46 -4.49
C LYS A 23 -19.61 2.46 -3.25
N PRO A 24 -20.14 2.09 -2.07
CA PRO A 24 -19.31 1.83 -0.89
C PRO A 24 -18.18 0.87 -1.25
N PRO A 25 -16.97 1.04 -0.71
CA PRO A 25 -15.87 0.11 -0.93
C PRO A 25 -16.30 -1.30 -0.54
N MET A 26 -15.95 -2.28 -1.37
CA MET A 26 -16.11 -3.68 -1.01
C MET A 26 -15.27 -3.95 0.24
N GLN A 27 -15.90 -4.52 1.27
CA GLN A 27 -15.23 -4.87 2.51
C GLN A 27 -14.58 -6.24 2.36
N PHE A 28 -13.31 -6.33 2.73
CA PHE A 28 -12.58 -7.59 2.84
C PHE A 28 -12.05 -7.70 4.26
N ASP A 29 -11.99 -8.92 4.78
CA ASP A 29 -11.47 -9.19 6.13
C ASP A 29 -9.93 -9.17 6.17
N THR A 30 -9.26 -9.08 5.01
CA THR A 30 -7.81 -9.15 4.91
C THR A 30 -7.31 -8.29 3.76
N LEU A 31 -6.37 -7.39 4.03
CA LEU A 31 -5.57 -6.73 3.00
C LEU A 31 -4.63 -7.76 2.37
N ARG A 32 -4.73 -7.93 1.05
CA ARG A 32 -3.80 -8.75 0.27
C ARG A 32 -2.95 -7.86 -0.62
N LEU A 33 -1.65 -8.13 -0.65
CA LEU A 33 -0.70 -7.56 -1.59
C LEU A 33 -0.27 -8.68 -2.55
N GLY A 34 -0.34 -8.43 -3.85
CA GLY A 34 -0.21 -9.47 -4.87
C GLY A 34 -1.58 -9.99 -5.33
N PRO A 35 -1.80 -11.32 -5.42
CA PRO A 35 -3.02 -11.87 -6.01
C PRO A 35 -4.25 -11.72 -5.12
N GLN A 36 -5.34 -11.19 -5.70
CA GLN A 36 -6.68 -11.33 -5.13
C GLN A 36 -7.39 -12.60 -5.60
N PHE A 37 -7.10 -13.05 -6.83
CA PHE A 37 -7.69 -14.22 -7.46
C PHE A 37 -6.62 -15.29 -7.71
N LYS A 38 -7.04 -16.55 -7.74
CA LYS A 38 -6.15 -17.69 -8.02
C LYS A 38 -5.46 -17.47 -9.39
N ASP A 39 -4.17 -17.73 -9.45
CA ASP A 39 -3.34 -17.73 -10.67
C ASP A 39 -3.12 -16.36 -11.35
N VAL A 40 -3.48 -15.24 -10.71
CA VAL A 40 -3.16 -13.87 -11.20
C VAL A 40 -2.22 -13.19 -10.21
N ASN A 41 -0.94 -13.54 -10.27
CA ASN A 41 0.08 -12.99 -9.38
C ASN A 41 0.72 -11.74 -9.99
N PHE A 42 0.89 -10.70 -9.17
CA PHE A 42 1.82 -9.62 -9.50
C PHE A 42 3.24 -10.20 -9.64
N GLN A 43 3.89 -9.91 -10.76
CA GLN A 43 5.27 -10.33 -11.03
C GLN A 43 6.18 -9.11 -10.95
N GLY A 44 6.69 -8.84 -9.76
CA GLY A 44 7.56 -7.70 -9.53
C GLY A 44 8.00 -7.60 -8.07
N ILE A 45 8.72 -6.53 -7.78
CA ILE A 45 9.14 -6.16 -6.43
C ILE A 45 8.12 -5.17 -5.87
N VAL A 46 7.74 -5.36 -4.61
CA VAL A 46 6.87 -4.43 -3.88
C VAL A 46 7.69 -3.91 -2.70
N ASP A 47 7.63 -2.60 -2.50
CA ASP A 47 8.32 -1.93 -1.41
C ASP A 47 7.49 -0.73 -0.89
N GLU A 48 7.76 -0.27 0.33
CA GLU A 48 7.20 0.94 0.95
C GLU A 48 5.67 1.05 0.86
N VAL A 49 4.94 0.01 1.27
CA VAL A 49 3.47 0.01 1.18
C VAL A 49 2.85 0.68 2.39
N ARG A 50 2.11 1.79 2.17
CA ARG A 50 1.39 2.53 3.20
C ARG A 50 -0.11 2.63 2.91
N LEU A 51 -0.94 2.35 3.92
CA LEU A 51 -2.37 2.66 3.93
C LEU A 51 -2.69 3.75 4.95
N SER A 52 -3.57 4.68 4.61
CA SER A 52 -3.87 5.83 5.48
C SER A 52 -5.35 6.20 5.55
N ARG A 53 -5.73 6.77 6.69
CA ARG A 53 -7.09 7.25 7.00
C ARG A 53 -7.42 8.58 6.32
N VAL A 54 -6.49 9.16 5.59
CA VAL A 54 -6.68 10.42 4.84
C VAL A 54 -6.30 10.22 3.38
N ALA A 55 -6.67 11.16 2.52
CA ALA A 55 -6.02 11.29 1.22
C ALA A 55 -4.71 12.05 1.44
N ARG A 56 -3.57 11.44 1.10
CA ARG A 56 -2.26 12.07 1.31
C ARG A 56 -1.89 13.05 0.19
N TYR A 57 -2.44 12.85 -1.00
CA TYR A 57 -2.13 13.64 -2.18
C TYR A 57 -3.43 14.01 -2.91
N THR A 58 -3.54 15.29 -3.28
CA THR A 58 -4.67 15.83 -4.07
C THR A 58 -4.20 16.58 -5.33
N GLU A 59 -2.90 16.72 -5.47
CA GLU A 59 -2.17 17.36 -6.57
C GLU A 59 -0.83 16.64 -6.75
N ASP A 60 -0.08 17.01 -7.78
CA ASP A 60 1.24 16.42 -8.04
C ASP A 60 2.17 16.63 -6.84
N PHE A 61 3.02 15.64 -6.58
CA PHE A 61 3.93 15.64 -5.44
C PHE A 61 5.25 14.98 -5.81
N GLN A 62 6.29 15.20 -5.00
CA GLN A 62 7.52 14.44 -5.07
C GLN A 62 7.39 13.23 -4.13
N PRO A 63 7.45 11.98 -4.62
CA PRO A 63 7.42 10.82 -3.74
C PRO A 63 8.63 10.76 -2.83
N ASP A 64 8.40 10.55 -1.54
CA ASP A 64 9.47 10.19 -0.61
C ASP A 64 9.97 8.77 -0.93
N GLU A 65 11.28 8.55 -0.83
CA GLU A 65 11.88 7.22 -0.98
C GLU A 65 11.59 6.31 0.23
N ARG A 66 11.37 6.92 1.40
CA ARG A 66 11.12 6.22 2.66
C ARG A 66 9.97 6.89 3.39
N PHE A 67 8.94 6.13 3.75
CA PHE A 67 7.81 6.68 4.47
C PHE A 67 8.01 6.63 5.97
N GLU A 68 7.67 7.70 6.67
CA GLU A 68 7.50 7.66 8.12
C GLU A 68 6.02 7.46 8.48
N PRO A 69 5.73 6.70 9.56
CA PRO A 69 4.37 6.58 10.07
C PRO A 69 3.94 7.89 10.77
N ASP A 70 2.64 8.17 10.73
CA ASP A 70 2.01 9.26 11.48
C ASP A 70 0.68 8.76 12.05
N ASP A 71 -0.05 9.63 12.75
CA ASP A 71 -1.32 9.29 13.38
C ASP A 71 -2.43 8.91 12.39
N LYS A 72 -2.24 9.17 11.09
CA LYS A 72 -3.17 8.78 10.02
C LYS A 72 -2.75 7.50 9.32
N THR A 73 -1.55 6.97 9.58
CA THR A 73 -1.07 5.70 9.04
C THR A 73 -1.78 4.53 9.72
N VAL A 74 -2.42 3.67 8.91
CA VAL A 74 -3.11 2.46 9.37
C VAL A 74 -2.15 1.27 9.40
N VAL A 75 -1.36 1.15 8.33
CA VAL A 75 -0.30 0.14 8.19
C VAL A 75 0.80 0.72 7.31
N LEU A 76 2.05 0.36 7.64
CA LEU A 76 3.24 0.67 6.84
C LEU A 76 4.14 -0.55 6.82
N TYR A 77 4.43 -1.07 5.63
CA TYR A 77 5.39 -2.16 5.43
C TYR A 77 6.59 -1.65 4.63
N HIS A 78 7.75 -1.67 5.26
CA HIS A 78 9.03 -1.34 4.62
C HIS A 78 9.65 -2.51 3.86
N PHE A 79 9.23 -3.74 4.14
CA PHE A 79 9.79 -4.94 3.49
C PHE A 79 11.34 -5.06 3.59
N ASP A 80 11.91 -4.54 4.67
CA ASP A 80 13.36 -4.53 4.94
C ASP A 80 13.85 -5.73 5.76
N GLU A 81 12.95 -6.61 6.23
CA GLU A 81 13.30 -7.69 7.15
C GLU A 81 14.24 -8.72 6.51
N GLY A 82 14.15 -8.89 5.19
CA GLY A 82 15.07 -9.69 4.38
C GLY A 82 15.01 -11.20 4.60
N THR A 83 14.29 -11.69 5.61
CA THR A 83 14.16 -13.11 5.95
C THR A 83 12.82 -13.42 6.64
N GLY A 84 12.49 -14.71 6.74
CA GLY A 84 11.25 -15.15 7.38
C GLY A 84 10.02 -14.90 6.51
N ASP A 85 8.85 -14.99 7.14
CA ASP A 85 7.56 -14.89 6.45
C ASP A 85 6.61 -13.85 7.08
N ILE A 86 7.17 -12.90 7.84
CA ILE A 86 6.43 -11.81 8.47
C ILE A 86 6.88 -10.49 7.84
N ALA A 87 5.91 -9.71 7.36
CA ALA A 87 6.10 -8.31 7.01
C ALA A 87 5.70 -7.45 8.22
N LYS A 88 6.66 -6.74 8.82
CA LYS A 88 6.41 -5.99 10.05
C LYS A 88 5.72 -4.68 9.75
N ASP A 89 4.49 -4.55 10.25
CA ASP A 89 3.82 -3.25 10.36
C ASP A 89 4.63 -2.28 11.24
N SER A 90 5.18 -1.27 10.58
CA SER A 90 5.99 -0.19 11.17
C SER A 90 5.14 1.00 11.62
N SER A 91 3.81 0.96 11.42
CA SER A 91 2.90 1.99 11.93
C SER A 91 2.68 1.95 13.45
N GLY A 92 3.06 0.84 14.09
CA GLY A 92 2.80 0.61 15.52
C GLY A 92 1.40 0.05 15.83
N ASN A 93 0.56 -0.20 14.82
CA ASN A 93 -0.81 -0.71 15.03
C ASN A 93 -0.91 -2.24 15.08
N GLY A 94 0.21 -2.97 14.90
CA GLY A 94 0.27 -4.42 15.06
C GLY A 94 -0.37 -5.21 13.91
N HIS A 95 -0.63 -4.59 12.76
CA HIS A 95 -1.17 -5.26 11.58
C HIS A 95 -0.07 -6.01 10.81
N HIS A 96 0.69 -6.90 11.47
CA HIS A 96 1.76 -7.63 10.78
C HIS A 96 1.20 -8.53 9.66
N GLY A 97 1.85 -8.51 8.51
CA GLY A 97 1.48 -9.31 7.34
C GLY A 97 2.14 -10.68 7.35
N LYS A 98 1.48 -11.68 6.76
CA LYS A 98 2.08 -13.00 6.46
C LYS A 98 2.48 -13.05 4.99
N ILE A 99 3.73 -13.40 4.71
CA ILE A 99 4.25 -13.61 3.36
C ILE A 99 3.96 -15.05 2.94
N ILE A 100 3.32 -15.21 1.78
CA ILE A 100 2.97 -16.50 1.19
C ILE A 100 3.45 -16.50 -0.25
N GLY A 101 4.43 -17.35 -0.58
CA GLY A 101 4.91 -17.56 -1.95
C GLY A 101 5.86 -16.49 -2.52
N ALA A 102 5.89 -15.28 -1.95
CA ALA A 102 6.90 -14.27 -2.30
C ALA A 102 8.25 -14.57 -1.64
N LYS A 103 9.32 -13.96 -2.18
CA LYS A 103 10.69 -14.07 -1.68
C LYS A 103 11.26 -12.69 -1.41
N TRP A 104 12.07 -12.59 -0.37
CA TRP A 104 12.89 -11.41 -0.13
C TRP A 104 13.93 -11.24 -1.22
N VAL A 105 14.09 -10.02 -1.70
CA VAL A 105 15.10 -9.61 -2.67
C VAL A 105 15.71 -8.30 -2.22
N LYS A 106 16.98 -8.07 -2.58
CA LYS A 106 17.58 -6.74 -2.42
C LYS A 106 17.10 -5.86 -3.56
N LEU A 107 16.78 -4.61 -3.25
CA LEU A 107 16.53 -3.62 -4.28
C LEU A 107 17.80 -3.41 -5.10
N PRO A 108 17.67 -3.26 -6.43
CA PRO A 108 18.79 -2.97 -7.32
C PRO A 108 19.39 -1.59 -7.09
#